data_AF-A0A926ZSU5-F1
#
_entry.id   AF-A0A926ZSU5-F1
#
_cell.length_a   1.000
_cell.length_b   1.000
_cell.length_c   1.000
_cell.angle_alpha   90.00
_cell.angle_beta   90.00
_cell.angle_gamma   90.00
#
_symmetry.space_group_name_H-M   'P 1'
#
loop_
_entity.id
_entity.type
_entity.pdbx_description
1 polymer ?
#
loop_
_entity_poly.entity_id
_entity_poly.type
_entity_poly.pdbx_seq_one_letter_code
_entity_poly.pdbx_strand_id
1 'polypeptide(L)'
;MVQRIEEILGNSITEYTPNAIKFQGLSLELLEQVIQSGYTTLNASFNAAPSVGSFIEFGQRCKSIEATAIFDGVVINDTDGPNLMIDAITVKGVKDLDFAGQFVKFVWGCDELEINSQQLYAWWD
;
A
#
# COMPACT_ATOMS: atom_id res chain seq x y z
N MET A 1 -4.68 -19.63 -16.34
CA MET A 1 -5.35 -19.82 -15.04
C MET A 1 -5.19 -18.51 -14.31
N VAL A 2 -6.28 -17.80 -14.01
CA VAL A 2 -6.21 -16.51 -13.28
C VAL A 2 -6.01 -16.87 -11.81
N GLN A 3 -4.86 -16.50 -11.24
CA GLN A 3 -4.57 -16.64 -9.81
C GLN A 3 -5.57 -15.79 -9.03
N ARG A 4 -6.17 -16.29 -7.96
CA ARG A 4 -7.15 -15.52 -7.17
C ARG A 4 -6.45 -14.46 -6.32
N ILE A 5 -7.09 -13.32 -6.07
CA ILE A 5 -6.49 -12.23 -5.27
C ILE A 5 -6.16 -12.69 -3.85
N GLU A 6 -6.97 -13.57 -3.27
CA GLU A 6 -6.75 -14.14 -1.95
C GLU A 6 -5.48 -15.01 -1.90
N GLU A 7 -5.08 -15.61 -3.03
CA GLU A 7 -3.83 -16.38 -3.13
C GLU A 7 -2.61 -15.46 -3.17
N ILE A 8 -2.76 -14.22 -3.64
CA ILE A 8 -1.70 -13.20 -3.63
C ILE A 8 -1.60 -12.56 -2.25
N LEU A 9 -2.74 -12.18 -1.66
CA LEU A 9 -2.80 -11.54 -0.34
C LEU A 9 -2.42 -12.51 0.79
N GLY A 10 -2.82 -13.78 0.69
CA GLY A 10 -2.46 -14.82 1.64
C GLY A 10 -2.71 -14.40 3.10
N ASN A 11 -1.64 -14.37 3.90
CA ASN A 11 -1.70 -14.04 5.33
C ASN A 11 -1.88 -12.54 5.61
N SER A 12 -1.87 -11.68 4.59
CA SER A 12 -2.15 -10.25 4.75
C SER A 12 -3.62 -9.97 4.98
N ILE A 13 -4.54 -10.91 4.72
CA ILE A 13 -5.97 -10.68 4.87
C ILE A 13 -6.34 -10.59 6.35
N THR A 14 -7.00 -9.51 6.74
CA THR A 14 -7.37 -9.24 8.14
C THR A 14 -8.87 -9.27 8.39
N GLU A 15 -9.68 -8.88 7.42
CA GLU A 15 -11.14 -8.87 7.55
C GLU A 15 -11.83 -9.11 6.21
N TYR A 16 -12.97 -9.80 6.28
CA TYR A 16 -13.91 -9.93 5.17
C TYR A 16 -15.21 -9.24 5.52
N THR A 17 -15.66 -8.37 4.62
CA THR A 17 -17.00 -7.78 4.62
C THR A 17 -17.76 -8.29 3.38
N PRO A 18 -19.10 -8.10 3.30
CA PRO A 18 -19.87 -8.59 2.17
C PRO A 18 -19.37 -8.10 0.80
N ASN A 19 -18.81 -6.89 0.74
CA ASN A 19 -18.39 -6.25 -0.51
C ASN A 19 -16.88 -5.96 -0.60
N ALA A 20 -16.11 -6.30 0.44
CA ALA A 20 -14.70 -5.95 0.48
C ALA A 20 -13.86 -6.86 1.38
N ILE A 21 -12.57 -6.94 1.07
CA ILE A 21 -11.54 -7.63 1.87
C ILE A 21 -10.56 -6.57 2.37
N LYS A 22 -10.34 -6.47 3.68
CA LYS A 22 -9.24 -5.67 4.23
C LYS A 22 -7.98 -6.51 4.31
N PHE A 23 -6.84 -5.89 3.99
CA PHE A 23 -5.53 -6.51 4.09
C PHE A 23 -4.53 -5.56 4.74
N GLN A 24 -3.51 -6.14 5.36
CA GLN A 24 -2.42 -5.44 6.01
C GLN A 24 -1.08 -6.12 5.73
N GLY A 25 -0.01 -5.32 5.68
CA GLY A 25 1.36 -5.81 5.56
C GLY A 25 1.72 -6.36 4.18
N LEU A 26 1.07 -5.88 3.12
CA LEU A 26 1.42 -6.28 1.75
C LEU A 26 2.83 -5.78 1.41
N SER A 27 3.69 -6.66 0.91
CA SER A 27 5.04 -6.25 0.48
C SER A 27 5.01 -5.57 -0.89
N LEU A 28 6.10 -4.87 -1.22
CA LEU A 28 6.28 -4.27 -2.55
C LEU A 28 6.21 -5.31 -3.67
N GLU A 29 6.87 -6.46 -3.49
CA GLU A 29 6.86 -7.54 -4.47
C GLU A 29 5.45 -8.11 -4.70
N LEU A 30 4.65 -8.25 -3.64
CA LEU A 30 3.26 -8.69 -3.76
C LEU A 30 2.37 -7.61 -4.39
N LEU A 31 2.60 -6.33 -4.08
CA LEU A 31 1.89 -5.23 -4.73
C LEU A 31 2.16 -5.18 -6.24
N GLU A 32 3.41 -5.41 -6.67
CA GLU A 32 3.75 -5.53 -8.09
C GLU A 32 3.05 -6.73 -8.75
N GLN A 33 2.92 -7.86 -8.03
CA GLN A 33 2.16 -9.02 -8.49
C GLN A 33 0.66 -8.71 -8.64
N VAL A 34 0.05 -7.96 -7.71
CA VAL A 34 -1.37 -7.53 -7.81
C VAL A 34 -1.61 -6.76 -9.11
N ILE A 35 -0.70 -5.85 -9.50
CA ILE A 35 -0.80 -5.12 -10.77
C ILE A 35 -0.69 -6.07 -11.96
N GLN A 36 0.31 -6.96 -11.94
CA GLN A 36 0.52 -7.92 -13.04
C GLN A 36 -0.67 -8.86 -13.23
N SER A 37 -1.38 -9.20 -12.15
CA SER A 37 -2.59 -10.00 -12.17
C SER A 37 -3.87 -9.23 -12.54
N GLY A 38 -3.77 -7.90 -12.71
CA GLY A 38 -4.89 -7.06 -13.14
C GLY A 38 -5.88 -6.71 -12.03
N TYR A 39 -5.49 -6.86 -10.77
CA TYR A 39 -6.34 -6.58 -9.60
C TYR A 39 -6.34 -5.12 -9.15
N THR A 40 -5.48 -4.30 -9.75
CA THR A 40 -5.46 -2.85 -9.62
C THR A 40 -4.76 -2.25 -10.83
N THR A 41 -4.68 -0.93 -10.91
CA THR A 41 -3.93 -0.20 -11.95
C THR A 41 -2.97 0.79 -11.32
N LEU A 42 -1.93 1.20 -12.05
CA LEU A 42 -0.99 2.22 -11.58
C LEU A 42 -1.68 3.54 -11.21
N ASN A 43 -2.82 3.84 -11.85
CA ASN A 43 -3.58 5.07 -11.63
C ASN A 43 -4.67 4.93 -10.56
N ALA A 44 -4.87 3.74 -10.00
CA ALA A 44 -5.83 3.55 -8.93
C ALA A 44 -5.38 4.32 -7.68
N SER A 45 -6.33 4.95 -6.99
CA SER A 45 -6.11 5.67 -5.74
C SER A 45 -7.34 5.55 -4.86
N PHE A 46 -7.16 5.74 -3.56
CA PHE A 46 -8.23 5.74 -2.56
C PHE A 46 -8.33 7.14 -1.94
N ASN A 47 -9.44 7.84 -2.14
CA ASN A 47 -9.65 9.20 -1.66
C ASN A 47 -8.49 10.15 -1.99
N ALA A 48 -7.80 10.69 -0.97
CA ALA A 48 -6.65 11.57 -1.12
C ALA A 48 -5.29 10.83 -1.14
N ALA A 49 -5.30 9.50 -1.07
CA ALA A 49 -4.09 8.69 -1.11
C ALA A 49 -3.37 8.82 -2.46
N PRO A 50 -2.04 8.70 -2.47
CA PRO A 50 -1.26 8.57 -3.70
C PRO A 50 -1.77 7.43 -4.59
N SER A 51 -1.45 7.52 -5.88
CA SER A 51 -1.74 6.41 -6.79
C SER A 51 -0.93 5.16 -6.43
N VAL A 52 -1.43 3.98 -6.78
CA VAL A 52 -0.69 2.72 -6.61
C VAL A 52 0.69 2.78 -7.28
N GLY A 53 0.81 3.41 -8.46
CA GLY A 53 2.09 3.63 -9.11
C GLY A 53 3.04 4.47 -8.27
N SER A 54 2.54 5.53 -7.64
CA SER A 54 3.33 6.35 -6.71
C SER A 54 3.77 5.59 -5.46
N PHE A 55 2.92 4.69 -4.93
CA PHE A 55 3.30 3.79 -3.84
C PHE A 55 4.43 2.83 -4.23
N ILE A 56 4.40 2.28 -5.45
CA ILE A 56 5.48 1.42 -5.96
C ILE A 56 6.78 2.22 -6.10
N GLU A 57 6.73 3.40 -6.73
CA GLU A 57 7.91 4.26 -6.88
C GLU A 57 8.52 4.62 -5.52
N PHE A 58 7.67 4.94 -4.54
CA PHE A 58 8.13 5.23 -3.18
C PHE A 58 8.69 3.98 -2.49
N GLY A 59 8.04 2.83 -2.64
CA GLY A 59 8.53 1.55 -2.12
C GLY A 59 9.91 1.16 -2.68
N GLN A 60 10.14 1.37 -3.98
CA GLN A 60 11.45 1.14 -4.59
C GLN A 60 12.52 2.09 -4.04
N ARG A 61 12.16 3.34 -3.74
CA ARG A 61 13.06 4.27 -3.04
C ARG A 61 13.37 3.82 -1.62
N CYS A 62 12.39 3.32 -0.86
CA CYS A 62 12.65 2.71 0.46
C CYS A 62 13.67 1.57 0.34
N LYS A 63 13.50 0.67 -0.63
CA LYS A 63 14.42 -0.45 -0.87
C LYS A 63 15.86 0.02 -1.16
N SER A 64 16.01 1.12 -1.88
CA SER A 64 17.33 1.70 -2.22
C SER A 64 18.13 2.21 -1.01
N ILE A 65 17.45 2.46 0.13
CA ILE A 65 18.06 2.90 1.38
C ILE A 65 17.98 1.83 2.49
N GLU A 66 17.75 0.57 2.12
CA GLU A 66 17.57 -0.55 3.06
C GLU A 66 16.38 -0.39 4.02
N ALA A 67 15.39 0.43 3.66
CA ALA A 67 14.13 0.55 4.37
C ALA A 67 13.06 -0.34 3.73
N THR A 68 12.10 -0.78 4.54
CA THR A 68 11.00 -1.66 4.10
C THR A 68 9.70 -0.89 4.12
N ALA A 69 9.05 -0.78 2.97
CA ALA A 69 7.67 -0.32 2.85
C ALA A 69 6.71 -1.53 2.89
N ILE A 70 5.65 -1.40 3.67
CA ILE A 70 4.50 -2.31 3.67
C ILE A 70 3.22 -1.49 3.45
N PHE A 71 2.26 -2.11 2.77
CA PHE A 71 1.03 -1.46 2.32
C PHE A 71 -0.19 -2.15 2.91
N ASP A 72 -1.12 -1.34 3.38
CA ASP A 72 -2.41 -1.79 3.88
C ASP A 72 -3.51 -1.24 2.96
N GLY A 73 -4.66 -1.89 2.96
CA GLY A 73 -5.71 -1.49 2.03
C GLY A 73 -6.96 -2.34 2.05
N VAL A 74 -7.73 -2.14 0.97
CA VAL A 74 -9.00 -2.80 0.74
C VAL A 74 -9.08 -3.32 -0.68
N VAL A 75 -9.64 -4.50 -0.85
CA VAL A 75 -10.12 -5.01 -2.14
C VAL A 75 -11.63 -4.84 -2.14
N ILE A 76 -12.16 -4.04 -3.07
CA ILE A 76 -13.60 -3.90 -3.26
C ILE A 76 -14.03 -4.84 -4.37
N ASN A 77 -15.01 -5.71 -4.09
CA ASN A 77 -15.59 -6.60 -5.08
C ASN A 77 -16.64 -5.82 -5.89
N ASP A 78 -16.23 -5.28 -7.04
CA ASP A 78 -17.14 -4.61 -7.96
C ASP A 78 -17.70 -5.59 -9.02
N THR A 79 -18.75 -5.15 -9.71
CA THR A 79 -19.36 -5.79 -10.87
C THR A 79 -18.38 -6.11 -11.99
N ASP A 80 -17.35 -5.26 -12.19
CA ASP A 80 -16.32 -5.44 -13.22
C ASP A 80 -15.11 -6.28 -12.73
N GLY A 81 -15.10 -6.66 -11.45
CA GLY A 81 -14.04 -7.44 -10.81
C GLY A 81 -13.50 -6.79 -9.53
N PRO A 82 -12.69 -7.54 -8.75
CA PRO A 82 -12.06 -7.02 -7.55
C PRO A 82 -11.06 -5.90 -7.88
N ASN A 83 -11.18 -4.78 -7.17
CA ASN A 83 -10.30 -3.63 -7.29
C ASN A 83 -9.59 -3.36 -5.97
N LEU A 84 -8.26 -3.58 -5.95
CA LEU A 84 -7.41 -3.34 -4.80
C LEU A 84 -6.98 -1.87 -4.77
N MET A 85 -7.14 -1.26 -3.59
CA MET A 85 -6.69 0.09 -3.30
C MET A 85 -5.85 0.08 -2.03
N ILE A 86 -4.88 0.99 -1.96
CA ILE A 86 -4.01 1.19 -0.80
C ILE A 86 -4.57 2.35 0.00
N ASP A 87 -4.81 2.13 1.29
CA ASP A 87 -5.30 3.14 2.22
C ASP A 87 -4.29 3.45 3.33
N ALA A 88 -3.19 2.69 3.45
CA ALA A 88 -2.11 2.99 4.38
C ALA A 88 -0.73 2.55 3.87
N ILE A 89 0.30 3.23 4.36
CA ILE A 89 1.70 2.84 4.19
C ILE A 89 2.43 2.89 5.53
N THR A 90 3.19 1.84 5.83
CA THR A 90 4.18 1.85 6.91
C THR A 90 5.58 1.66 6.33
N VAL A 91 6.53 2.48 6.74
CA VAL A 91 7.94 2.36 6.38
C VAL A 91 8.78 2.15 7.62
N LYS A 92 9.59 1.08 7.63
CA LYS A 92 10.49 0.72 8.73
C LYS A 92 11.94 0.75 8.28
N GLY A 93 12.85 1.02 9.23
CA GLY A 93 14.30 1.02 8.97
C GLY A 93 14.85 2.33 8.41
N VAL A 94 14.06 3.41 8.41
CA VAL A 94 14.53 4.74 8.00
C VAL A 94 15.51 5.28 9.06
N LYS A 95 16.75 5.53 8.64
CA LYS A 95 17.82 6.08 9.50
C LYS A 95 18.09 7.57 9.23
N ASP A 96 17.58 8.08 8.11
CA ASP A 96 17.87 9.41 7.59
C ASP A 96 16.66 10.34 7.75
N LEU A 97 16.87 11.50 8.38
CA LEU A 97 15.85 12.52 8.59
C LEU A 97 15.43 13.18 7.27
N ASP A 98 16.33 13.27 6.28
CA ASP A 98 15.98 13.82 4.96
C ASP A 98 14.97 12.92 4.25
N PHE A 99 15.08 11.60 4.43
CA PHE A 99 14.10 10.65 3.93
C PHE A 99 12.74 10.77 4.63
N ALA A 100 12.73 11.02 5.95
CA ALA A 100 11.48 11.31 6.66
C ALA A 100 10.78 12.56 6.11
N GLY A 101 11.54 13.59 5.73
CA GLY A 101 11.01 14.77 5.04
C GLY A 101 10.44 14.46 3.64
N GLN A 102 11.02 13.50 2.93
CA GLN A 102 10.49 13.02 1.65
C GLN A 102 9.19 12.22 1.83
N PHE A 103 9.09 11.43 2.90
CA PHE A 103 7.88 10.72 3.28
C PHE A 103 6.73 11.69 3.56
N VAL A 104 6.95 12.74 4.36
CA VAL A 104 5.93 13.77 4.65
C VAL A 104 5.38 14.41 3.37
N LYS A 105 6.24 14.67 2.39
CA LYS A 105 5.81 15.24 1.10
C LYS A 105 5.02 14.23 0.27
N PHE A 106 5.39 12.95 0.34
CA PHE A 106 4.73 11.87 -0.36
C PHE A 106 3.32 11.62 0.18
N VAL A 107 3.17 11.61 1.51
CA VAL A 107 1.90 11.28 2.18
C VAL A 107 0.97 12.50 2.37
N TRP A 108 1.16 13.54 1.57
CA TRP A 108 0.36 14.76 1.69
C TRP A 108 -1.14 14.46 1.60
N GLY A 109 -1.93 15.04 2.50
CA GLY A 109 -3.38 14.86 2.54
C GLY A 109 -3.85 13.59 3.27
N CYS A 110 -2.96 12.92 4.02
CA CYS A 110 -3.34 11.85 4.94
C CYS A 110 -4.14 12.36 6.14
N ASP A 111 -5.06 11.54 6.62
CA ASP A 111 -5.87 11.79 7.82
C ASP A 111 -5.08 11.49 9.09
N GLU A 112 -4.21 10.47 9.04
CA GLU A 112 -3.32 10.10 10.14
C GLU A 112 -1.86 10.05 9.66
N LEU A 113 -0.97 10.59 10.49
CA LEU A 113 0.48 10.62 10.25
C LEU A 113 1.23 10.35 11.56
N GLU A 114 2.02 9.29 11.58
CA GLU A 114 2.93 8.96 12.69
C GLU A 114 4.38 8.95 12.20
N ILE A 115 5.24 9.71 12.87
CA ILE A 115 6.68 9.77 12.59
C ILE A 115 7.42 9.55 13.90
N ASN A 116 8.09 8.42 14.02
CA ASN A 116 8.90 8.10 15.18
C ASN A 116 10.20 7.36 14.75
N SER A 117 11.03 7.00 15.73
CA SER A 117 12.33 6.36 15.47
C SER A 117 12.23 4.91 14.98
N GLN A 118 11.06 4.29 15.05
CA GLN A 118 10.81 2.90 14.65
C GLN A 118 10.13 2.82 13.27
N GLN A 119 9.22 3.75 12.98
CA GLN A 119 8.42 3.74 11.75
C GLN A 119 7.98 5.14 11.30
N LEU A 120 7.70 5.21 10.01
CA LEU A 120 6.88 6.25 9.38
C LEU A 120 5.57 5.60 8.96
N TYR A 121 4.44 6.21 9.30
CA TYR A 121 3.12 5.67 8.98
C TYR A 121 2.19 6.79 8.50
N ALA A 122 1.38 6.49 7.50
CA ALA A 122 0.30 7.35 7.07
C ALA A 122 -0.91 6.52 6.62
N TRP A 123 -2.11 7.07 6.85
CA TRP A 123 -3.38 6.47 6.49
C TRP A 123 -4.37 7.51 5.95
N TRP A 124 -5.26 7.05 5.07
CA TRP A 124 -6.33 7.84 4.43
C TRP A 124 -7.68 7.15 4.64
N ASP A 125 -8.69 7.91 5.06
CA ASP A 125 -10.09 7.44 5.19
C ASP A 125 -10.89 7.66 3.90
#